data_AF-A0A7S4E214-F1
#
_entry.id   AF-A0A7S4E214-F1
#
_cell.length_a   1.000
_cell.length_b   1.000
_cell.length_c   1.000
_cell.angle_alpha   90.00
_cell.angle_beta   90.00
_cell.angle_gamma   90.00
#
_symmetry.space_group_name_H-M   'P 1'
#
loop_
_entity.id
_entity.type
_entity.pdbx_description
1 polymer ?
#
loop_
_entity_poly.entity_id
_entity_poly.type
_entity_poly.pdbx_seq_one_letter_code
_entity_poly.pdbx_strand_id
1 'polypeptide(L)'
;DCTLESATLARQWLLQMATAAENNGLTVQYCMSWPRHMLQSVEFQAVTQARVSKDYHPGNDQWRVGVTSIFADAIGVTPTKDNFWSTSTEEGRYGKDFEPYPELQAAVSTLSAGPVAPSDAIGRSDVKLIMRSARADGKLLRPERPARMLDSAIRSVAFASKDTPALGDIWATTSLVSGLPFAQVIAAGSQPHNLTHTELFPCPRSPLRFLAFESSDPFHTIRSFSESEPIHLPATNQSTFVLWTLAPVMFNGWTFLGEATSKWVAVSPVRFSQISVSSTGLSIVVSGAPGEAVELAAVNPSGEPSIFTCEIPEAGTIKAVFPDAACVSV
;
A
#
# COMPACT_ATOMS: atom_id res chain seq x y z
N ASP A 1 -9.18 -4.65 41.87
CA ASP A 1 -8.80 -5.08 40.51
C ASP A 1 -10.10 -5.28 39.76
N CYS A 2 -10.52 -4.27 38.99
CA CYS A 2 -11.90 -4.19 38.49
C CYS A 2 -12.26 -5.34 37.53
N THR A 3 -11.26 -5.97 36.91
CA THR A 3 -11.46 -7.16 36.06
C THR A 3 -11.64 -8.46 36.84
N LEU A 4 -11.36 -8.48 38.13
CA LEU A 4 -11.67 -9.62 39.01
C LEU A 4 -13.10 -9.59 39.55
N GLU A 5 -13.78 -8.45 39.45
CA GLU A 5 -15.15 -8.25 39.95
C GLU A 5 -16.20 -8.53 38.88
N SER A 6 -15.84 -8.40 37.59
CA SER A 6 -16.74 -8.70 36.47
C SER A 6 -15.97 -9.08 35.21
N ALA A 7 -16.30 -10.26 34.67
CA ALA A 7 -15.75 -10.74 33.40
C ALA A 7 -16.21 -9.90 32.18
N THR A 8 -17.24 -9.05 32.32
CA THR A 8 -17.79 -8.26 31.22
C THR A 8 -17.37 -6.79 31.25
N LEU A 9 -16.71 -6.33 32.31
CA LEU A 9 -16.43 -4.90 32.50
C LEU A 9 -15.56 -4.33 31.38
N ALA A 10 -14.55 -5.08 30.93
CA ALA A 10 -13.69 -4.66 29.81
C ALA A 10 -14.47 -4.51 28.50
N ARG A 11 -15.39 -5.45 28.21
CA ARG A 11 -16.29 -5.37 27.05
C ARG A 11 -17.23 -4.17 27.18
N GLN A 12 -17.84 -3.95 28.34
CA GLN A 12 -18.73 -2.82 28.60
C GLN A 12 -18.03 -1.48 28.40
N TRP A 13 -16.78 -1.35 28.87
CA TRP A 13 -15.97 -0.16 28.68
C TRP A 13 -15.72 0.15 27.20
N LEU A 14 -15.32 -0.86 26.41
CA LEU A 14 -15.10 -0.69 24.96
C LEU A 14 -16.40 -0.35 24.23
N LEU A 15 -17.53 -0.98 24.59
CA LEU A 15 -18.84 -0.68 24.01
C LEU A 15 -19.29 0.75 24.31
N GLN A 16 -19.14 1.21 25.55
CA GLN A 16 -19.52 2.57 25.92
C GLN A 16 -18.71 3.62 25.15
N MET A 17 -17.41 3.40 24.97
CA MET A 17 -16.56 4.26 24.15
C MET A 17 -17.01 4.26 22.68
N ALA A 18 -17.30 3.10 22.11
CA ALA A 18 -17.76 2.98 20.72
C ALA A 18 -19.13 3.65 20.50
N THR A 19 -20.10 3.39 21.38
CA THR A 19 -21.43 4.01 21.33
C THR A 19 -21.33 5.53 21.45
N ALA A 20 -20.46 6.04 22.33
CA ALA A 20 -20.25 7.48 22.46
C ALA A 20 -19.65 8.07 21.16
N ALA A 21 -18.71 7.38 20.52
CA ALA A 21 -18.16 7.82 19.24
C ALA A 21 -19.21 7.82 18.12
N GLU A 22 -19.99 6.76 17.98
CA GLU A 22 -21.08 6.65 16.99
C GLU A 22 -22.12 7.76 17.16
N ASN A 23 -22.55 8.02 18.40
CA ASN A 23 -23.51 9.09 18.72
C ASN A 23 -23.02 10.50 18.35
N ASN A 24 -21.70 10.67 18.15
CA ASN A 24 -21.09 11.94 17.78
C ASN A 24 -20.51 11.94 16.36
N GLY A 25 -20.79 10.90 15.55
CA GLY A 25 -20.26 10.79 14.18
C GLY A 25 -18.73 10.69 14.13
N LEU A 26 -18.11 10.14 15.18
CA LEU A 26 -16.67 9.94 15.28
C LEU A 26 -16.28 8.50 15.02
N THR A 27 -15.08 8.31 14.48
CA THR A 27 -14.42 7.01 14.37
C THR A 27 -13.31 6.87 15.41
N VAL A 28 -13.02 5.63 15.81
CA VAL A 28 -12.01 5.29 16.82
C VAL A 28 -10.85 4.54 16.18
N GLN A 29 -9.64 4.95 16.54
CA GLN A 29 -8.41 4.17 16.30
C GLN A 29 -8.01 3.47 17.58
N TYR A 30 -7.79 2.16 17.52
CA TYR A 30 -7.14 1.45 18.62
C TYR A 30 -5.61 1.57 18.54
N CYS A 31 -5.01 1.96 19.66
CA CYS A 31 -3.56 2.07 19.81
C CYS A 31 -3.09 1.04 20.84
N MET A 32 -2.03 0.29 20.51
CA MET A 32 -1.51 -0.78 21.37
C MET A 32 -2.58 -1.81 21.78
N SER A 33 -3.48 -2.15 20.86
CA SER A 33 -4.53 -3.13 21.11
C SER A 33 -3.99 -4.55 21.05
N TRP A 34 -4.32 -5.34 22.08
CA TRP A 34 -4.18 -6.79 22.03
C TRP A 34 -5.23 -7.40 21.10
N PRO A 35 -5.01 -8.63 20.58
CA PRO A 35 -5.97 -9.27 19.68
C PRO A 35 -7.40 -9.33 20.22
N ARG A 36 -7.58 -9.53 21.54
CA ARG A 36 -8.88 -9.51 22.21
C ARG A 36 -9.59 -8.15 22.14
N HIS A 37 -8.86 -7.04 22.14
CA HIS A 37 -9.45 -5.70 22.03
C HIS A 37 -9.91 -5.43 20.60
N MET A 38 -9.10 -5.84 19.61
CA MET A 38 -9.49 -5.77 18.20
C MET A 38 -10.67 -6.70 17.89
N LEU A 39 -10.68 -7.94 18.37
CA LEU A 39 -11.84 -8.84 18.20
C LEU A 39 -13.13 -8.24 18.77
N GLN A 40 -13.05 -7.48 19.86
CA GLN A 40 -14.22 -6.82 20.43
C GLN A 40 -14.86 -5.81 19.47
N SER A 41 -14.11 -5.24 18.51
CA SER A 41 -14.66 -4.30 17.53
C SER A 41 -15.59 -4.94 16.51
N VAL A 42 -15.70 -6.27 16.44
CA VAL A 42 -16.71 -6.90 15.55
C VAL A 42 -18.14 -6.64 16.04
N GLU A 43 -18.31 -6.16 17.28
CA GLU A 43 -19.62 -5.85 17.87
C GLU A 43 -20.11 -4.41 17.60
N PHE A 44 -19.29 -3.53 17.00
CA PHE A 44 -19.61 -2.12 16.76
C PHE A 44 -18.80 -1.52 15.61
N GLN A 45 -19.31 -0.49 14.95
CA GLN A 45 -18.68 0.03 13.72
C GLN A 45 -17.78 1.23 13.96
N ALA A 46 -17.84 1.83 15.16
CA ALA A 46 -17.03 3.00 15.52
C ALA A 46 -15.52 2.81 15.27
N VAL A 47 -14.99 1.59 15.46
CA VAL A 47 -13.55 1.31 15.27
C VAL A 47 -13.28 0.95 13.83
N THR A 48 -12.63 1.88 13.12
CA THR A 48 -12.32 1.73 11.70
C THR A 48 -10.87 1.33 11.44
N GLN A 49 -10.02 1.48 12.46
CA GLN A 49 -8.59 1.20 12.34
C GLN A 49 -7.91 0.83 13.67
N ALA A 50 -6.79 0.11 13.59
CA ALA A 50 -5.99 -0.29 14.75
C ALA A 50 -4.50 -0.31 14.41
N ARG A 51 -3.68 0.09 15.38
CA ARG A 51 -2.22 -0.04 15.29
C ARG A 51 -1.85 -1.52 15.23
N VAL A 52 -1.13 -1.89 14.17
CA VAL A 52 -0.70 -3.28 13.93
C VAL A 52 0.80 -3.48 14.16
N SER A 53 1.49 -2.45 14.61
CA SER A 53 2.90 -2.46 15.00
C SER A 53 3.10 -2.21 16.50
N LYS A 54 4.37 -2.18 16.93
CA LYS A 54 4.80 -1.56 18.19
C LYS A 54 4.84 -0.03 18.08
N ASP A 55 5.24 0.65 19.14
CA ASP A 55 5.50 2.10 19.10
C ASP A 55 6.68 2.42 18.20
N TYR A 56 6.55 3.49 17.42
CA TYR A 56 7.64 4.01 16.60
C TYR A 56 8.73 4.64 17.48
N HIS A 57 9.97 4.30 17.13
CA HIS A 57 11.17 5.01 17.53
C HIS A 57 12.12 4.95 16.34
N PRO A 58 12.83 6.04 16.00
CA PRO A 58 13.71 6.07 14.83
C PRO A 58 14.65 4.86 14.76
N GLY A 59 14.65 4.17 13.62
CA GLY A 59 15.51 3.01 13.36
C GLY A 59 15.05 1.68 13.96
N ASN A 60 13.89 1.59 14.62
CA ASN A 60 13.36 0.31 15.07
C ASN A 60 12.59 -0.45 13.96
N ASP A 61 12.30 -1.74 14.20
CA ASP A 61 11.58 -2.60 13.26
C ASP A 61 10.06 -2.43 13.27
N GLN A 62 9.55 -1.26 13.68
CA GLN A 62 8.11 -1.00 13.80
C GLN A 62 7.39 -1.07 12.43
N TRP A 63 8.12 -0.94 11.33
CA TRP A 63 7.61 -1.13 9.99
C TRP A 63 7.05 -2.55 9.77
N ARG A 64 7.50 -3.59 10.49
CA ARG A 64 7.06 -4.98 10.30
C ARG A 64 5.60 -5.21 10.72
N VAL A 65 4.67 -4.97 9.81
CA VAL A 65 3.21 -5.07 10.05
C VAL A 65 2.53 -6.24 9.33
N GLY A 66 3.22 -6.90 8.41
CA GLY A 66 2.62 -7.82 7.43
C GLY A 66 1.76 -8.95 8.01
N VAL A 67 2.15 -9.55 9.14
CA VAL A 67 1.36 -10.62 9.79
C VAL A 67 0.13 -10.04 10.49
N THR A 68 0.31 -9.00 11.31
CA THR A 68 -0.78 -8.40 12.09
C THR A 68 -1.83 -7.73 11.17
N SER A 69 -1.41 -7.20 10.02
CA SER A 69 -2.29 -6.70 8.97
C SER A 69 -3.28 -7.76 8.45
N ILE A 70 -2.92 -9.05 8.45
CA ILE A 70 -3.84 -10.14 8.07
C ILE A 70 -5.02 -10.18 9.03
N PHE A 71 -4.74 -10.15 10.33
CA PHE A 71 -5.76 -10.23 11.36
C PHE A 71 -6.66 -8.98 11.37
N ALA A 72 -6.09 -7.78 11.27
CA ALA A 72 -6.85 -6.53 11.18
C ALA A 72 -7.79 -6.50 9.96
N ASP A 73 -7.28 -6.82 8.77
CA ASP A 73 -8.08 -6.89 7.52
C ASP A 73 -9.23 -7.90 7.64
N ALA A 74 -8.97 -9.07 8.24
CA ALA A 74 -9.96 -10.13 8.40
C ALA A 74 -11.18 -9.73 9.25
N ILE A 75 -11.02 -8.78 10.16
CA ILE A 75 -12.10 -8.28 11.02
C ILE A 75 -12.66 -6.92 10.56
N GLY A 76 -12.29 -6.46 9.36
CA GLY A 76 -12.77 -5.20 8.79
C GLY A 76 -12.15 -3.94 9.42
N VAL A 77 -11.01 -4.08 10.11
CA VAL A 77 -10.28 -2.97 10.73
C VAL A 77 -9.08 -2.63 9.86
N THR A 78 -8.93 -1.36 9.50
CA THR A 78 -7.81 -0.94 8.66
C THR A 78 -6.51 -0.90 9.49
N PRO A 79 -5.43 -1.56 9.07
CA PRO A 79 -4.15 -1.49 9.77
C PRO A 79 -3.55 -0.09 9.73
N THR A 80 -2.98 0.37 10.83
CA THR A 80 -2.02 1.48 10.82
C THR A 80 -0.68 1.02 11.36
N LYS A 81 0.39 1.46 10.70
CA LYS A 81 1.77 1.28 11.13
C LYS A 81 1.95 2.05 12.44
N ASP A 82 2.35 3.31 12.37
CA ASP A 82 2.33 4.31 13.45
C ASP A 82 2.75 5.60 12.74
N ASN A 83 3.10 6.62 13.51
CA ASN A 83 3.87 7.70 12.98
C ASN A 83 5.28 7.27 12.49
N PHE A 84 5.95 8.18 11.80
CA PHE A 84 7.33 8.04 11.37
C PHE A 84 7.95 9.40 11.07
N TRP A 85 9.27 9.46 11.03
CA TRP A 85 9.97 10.60 10.45
C TRP A 85 10.15 10.39 8.96
N SER A 86 9.71 11.37 8.16
CA SER A 86 10.01 11.43 6.74
C SER A 86 11.42 11.94 6.47
N THR A 87 12.08 12.51 7.47
CA THR A 87 13.52 12.85 7.41
C THR A 87 14.35 11.91 8.28
N SER A 88 15.66 11.82 8.01
CA SER A 88 16.57 11.00 8.82
C SER A 88 16.99 11.63 10.13
N THR A 89 16.85 12.96 10.27
CA THR A 89 17.32 13.70 11.44
C THR A 89 16.31 14.79 11.78
N GLU A 90 15.93 14.87 13.04
CA GLU A 90 14.91 15.81 13.49
C GLU A 90 15.42 16.75 14.59
N GLU A 91 14.68 17.84 14.81
CA GLU A 91 14.89 18.75 15.93
C GLU A 91 13.79 18.54 16.98
N GLY A 92 14.15 18.53 18.27
CA GLY A 92 13.16 18.44 19.36
C GLY A 92 13.53 17.40 20.41
N ARG A 93 12.53 16.93 21.16
CA ARG A 93 12.72 16.00 22.30
C ARG A 93 13.56 14.77 21.95
N TYR A 94 13.41 14.28 20.74
CA TYR A 94 14.09 13.09 20.22
C TYR A 94 15.16 13.43 19.17
N GLY A 95 15.53 14.70 18.97
CA GLY A 95 16.43 15.12 17.88
C GLY A 95 17.88 14.64 17.94
N LYS A 96 18.21 13.73 18.87
CA LYS A 96 19.49 12.99 18.89
C LYS A 96 19.39 11.59 18.28
N ASP A 97 18.18 11.14 18.00
CA ASP A 97 17.91 9.87 17.35
C ASP A 97 18.04 10.04 15.82
N PHE A 98 18.07 8.92 15.11
CA PHE A 98 18.29 8.88 13.66
C PHE A 98 17.31 7.90 13.03
N GLU A 99 16.57 8.33 11.99
CA GLU A 99 15.72 7.45 11.18
C GLU A 99 16.48 7.03 9.91
N PRO A 100 17.04 5.81 9.88
CA PRO A 100 17.84 5.33 8.75
C PRO A 100 17.02 4.95 7.52
N TYR A 101 15.71 4.72 7.65
CA TYR A 101 14.87 4.14 6.60
C TYR A 101 13.54 4.91 6.36
N PRO A 102 13.54 6.25 6.22
CA PRO A 102 12.31 7.04 6.09
C PRO A 102 11.47 6.61 4.88
N GLU A 103 12.12 6.19 3.78
CA GLU A 103 11.44 5.68 2.59
C GLU A 103 10.66 4.39 2.86
N LEU A 104 11.25 3.44 3.56
CA LEU A 104 10.57 2.20 3.96
C LEU A 104 9.38 2.52 4.87
N GLN A 105 9.56 3.43 5.83
CA GLN A 105 8.48 3.85 6.73
C GLN A 105 7.30 4.47 5.97
N ALA A 106 7.57 5.32 4.97
CA ALA A 106 6.54 5.94 4.13
C ALA A 106 5.82 4.92 3.23
N ALA A 107 6.58 4.03 2.58
CA ALA A 107 6.04 2.98 1.72
C ALA A 107 5.13 2.04 2.52
N VAL A 108 5.61 1.52 3.66
CA VAL A 108 4.84 0.63 4.53
C VAL A 108 3.60 1.31 5.09
N SER A 109 3.71 2.57 5.52
CA SER A 109 2.55 3.33 6.01
C SER A 109 1.45 3.41 4.95
N THR A 110 1.83 3.65 3.69
CA THR A 110 0.87 3.71 2.57
C THR A 110 0.26 2.35 2.26
N LEU A 111 1.11 1.31 2.22
CA LEU A 111 0.69 -0.05 1.94
C LEU A 111 -0.15 -0.66 3.07
N SER A 112 -0.12 -0.10 4.29
CA SER A 112 -1.02 -0.50 5.38
C SER A 112 -2.49 -0.14 5.11
N ALA A 113 -2.78 0.67 4.09
CA ALA A 113 -4.11 1.17 3.72
C ALA A 113 -4.82 2.04 4.78
N GLY A 114 -4.25 2.20 5.97
CA GLY A 114 -4.68 3.12 7.01
C GLY A 114 -4.01 4.48 6.91
N PRO A 115 -4.06 5.27 7.99
CA PRO A 115 -3.42 6.58 8.04
C PRO A 115 -1.91 6.52 7.83
N VAL A 116 -1.41 7.51 7.11
CA VAL A 116 0.01 7.85 6.96
C VAL A 116 0.27 9.04 7.88
N ALA A 117 1.08 8.85 8.92
CA ALA A 117 1.26 9.82 9.99
C ALA A 117 2.71 10.33 10.08
N PRO A 118 3.18 11.22 9.20
CA PRO A 118 4.46 11.88 9.40
C PRO A 118 4.46 12.67 10.72
N SER A 119 5.54 12.58 11.48
CA SER A 119 5.69 13.23 12.80
C SER A 119 7.04 13.93 12.94
N ASP A 120 7.54 14.46 11.82
CA ASP A 120 8.66 15.38 11.76
C ASP A 120 8.36 16.66 12.53
N ALA A 121 9.39 17.43 12.88
CA ALA A 121 9.20 18.77 13.42
C ALA A 121 8.44 19.66 12.43
N ILE A 122 7.61 20.57 12.96
CA ILE A 122 6.80 21.47 12.14
C ILE A 122 7.72 22.26 11.19
N GLY A 123 7.43 22.17 9.88
CA GLY A 123 8.20 22.83 8.84
C GLY A 123 9.47 22.08 8.38
N ARG A 124 9.70 20.85 8.86
CA ARG A 124 10.87 20.03 8.51
C ARG A 124 10.56 18.79 7.67
N SER A 125 9.29 18.41 7.54
CA SER A 125 8.88 17.20 6.79
C SER A 125 9.40 17.17 5.35
N ASP A 126 9.84 15.99 4.90
CA ASP A 126 10.10 15.73 3.49
C ASP A 126 8.76 15.58 2.75
N VAL A 127 8.29 16.71 2.20
CA VAL A 127 7.04 16.77 1.43
C VAL A 127 7.10 15.84 0.21
N LYS A 128 8.24 15.72 -0.47
CA LYS A 128 8.32 14.87 -1.68
C LYS A 128 8.08 13.42 -1.31
N LEU A 129 8.71 12.95 -0.23
CA LEU A 129 8.54 11.59 0.26
C LEU A 129 7.10 11.33 0.73
N ILE A 130 6.54 12.22 1.55
CA ILE A 130 5.16 12.09 2.06
C ILE A 130 4.15 12.07 0.91
N MET A 131 4.35 12.91 -0.10
CA MET A 131 3.41 13.04 -1.22
C MET A 131 3.49 11.87 -2.21
N ARG A 132 4.42 10.90 -2.04
CA ARG A 132 4.31 9.59 -2.70
C ARG A 132 3.11 8.78 -2.19
N SER A 133 2.56 9.13 -1.03
CA SER A 133 1.45 8.46 -0.36
C SER A 133 0.08 9.08 -0.64
N ALA A 134 0.03 10.28 -1.25
CA ALA A 134 -1.19 11.09 -1.33
C ALA A 134 -1.30 11.91 -2.62
N ARG A 135 -2.51 12.35 -2.94
CA ARG A 135 -2.77 13.42 -3.94
C ARG A 135 -2.35 14.77 -3.39
N ALA A 136 -2.29 15.79 -4.25
CA ALA A 136 -1.96 17.17 -3.86
C ALA A 136 -2.82 17.75 -2.72
N ASP A 137 -4.07 17.31 -2.55
CA ASP A 137 -4.97 17.72 -1.46
C ASP A 137 -4.87 16.86 -0.18
N GLY A 138 -3.88 15.97 -0.10
CA GLY A 138 -3.65 15.12 1.06
C GLY A 138 -4.53 13.86 1.11
N LYS A 139 -5.39 13.61 0.12
CA LYS A 139 -6.14 12.36 0.05
C LYS A 139 -5.19 11.18 -0.19
N LEU A 140 -5.18 10.21 0.72
CA LEU A 140 -4.27 9.07 0.67
C LEU A 140 -4.55 8.15 -0.55
N LEU A 141 -3.50 7.85 -1.30
CA LEU A 141 -3.51 6.91 -2.41
C LEU A 141 -3.11 5.53 -1.89
N ARG A 142 -4.10 4.84 -1.34
CA ARG A 142 -3.96 3.52 -0.73
C ARG A 142 -4.31 2.39 -1.70
N PRO A 143 -3.82 1.16 -1.45
CA PRO A 143 -4.38 -0.03 -2.09
C PRO A 143 -5.81 -0.30 -1.60
N GLU A 144 -6.51 -1.25 -2.22
CA GLU A 144 -7.86 -1.65 -1.79
C GLU A 144 -7.85 -2.37 -0.43
N ARG A 145 -6.81 -3.16 -0.18
CA ARG A 145 -6.56 -3.89 1.07
C ARG A 145 -5.16 -3.60 1.59
N PRO A 146 -4.87 -3.78 2.88
CA PRO A 146 -3.50 -3.67 3.37
C PRO A 146 -2.57 -4.71 2.74
N ALA A 147 -1.28 -4.37 2.62
CA ALA A 147 -0.24 -5.34 2.36
C ALA A 147 -0.13 -6.35 3.51
N ARG A 148 -0.10 -7.62 3.13
CA ARG A 148 -0.07 -8.77 4.04
C ARG A 148 1.09 -9.67 3.68
N MET A 149 1.68 -10.30 4.69
CA MET A 149 2.78 -11.23 4.48
C MET A 149 2.32 -12.40 3.59
N LEU A 150 3.14 -12.77 2.61
CA LEU A 150 2.85 -13.90 1.72
C LEU A 150 2.87 -15.23 2.48
N ASP A 151 2.03 -16.16 2.05
CA ASP A 151 1.96 -17.51 2.63
C ASP A 151 3.32 -18.23 2.59
N SER A 152 4.11 -18.03 1.52
CA SER A 152 5.48 -18.55 1.40
C SER A 152 6.41 -17.99 2.48
N ALA A 153 6.34 -16.68 2.72
CA ALA A 153 7.09 -16.02 3.78
C ALA A 153 6.67 -16.51 5.18
N ILE A 154 5.36 -16.57 5.47
CA ILE A 154 4.83 -17.09 6.74
C ILE A 154 5.28 -18.55 6.96
N ARG A 155 5.12 -19.39 5.93
CA ARG A 155 5.52 -20.80 5.97
C ARG A 155 7.01 -20.94 6.24
N SER A 156 7.84 -20.10 5.62
CA SER A 156 9.30 -20.16 5.80
C SER A 156 9.73 -19.91 7.26
N VAL A 157 8.99 -19.08 8.00
CA VAL A 157 9.28 -18.83 9.42
C VAL A 157 9.06 -20.09 10.26
N ALA A 158 8.00 -20.86 9.98
CA ALA A 158 7.67 -22.07 10.72
C ALA A 158 8.70 -23.21 10.54
N PHE A 159 9.44 -23.21 9.42
CA PHE A 159 10.41 -24.24 9.07
C PHE A 159 11.85 -23.72 9.02
N ALA A 160 12.10 -22.51 9.52
CA ALA A 160 13.42 -21.91 9.51
C ALA A 160 14.40 -22.70 10.39
N SER A 161 15.63 -22.83 9.92
CA SER A 161 16.74 -23.46 10.64
C SER A 161 18.02 -22.66 10.43
N LYS A 162 19.13 -23.08 11.05
CA LYS A 162 20.44 -22.46 10.81
C LYS A 162 20.89 -22.61 9.35
N ASP A 163 20.53 -23.71 8.70
CA ASP A 163 20.92 -24.03 7.32
C ASP A 163 19.90 -23.54 6.29
N THR A 164 18.69 -23.19 6.73
CA THR A 164 17.61 -22.69 5.88
C THR A 164 16.93 -21.51 6.58
N PRO A 165 17.49 -20.29 6.46
CA PRO A 165 16.90 -19.12 7.10
C PRO A 165 15.51 -18.83 6.53
N ALA A 166 14.67 -18.17 7.34
CA ALA A 166 13.36 -17.70 6.87
C ALA A 166 13.52 -16.72 5.70
N LEU A 167 12.51 -16.66 4.83
CA LEU A 167 12.50 -15.74 3.68
C LEU A 167 12.50 -14.27 4.09
N GLY A 168 12.06 -13.93 5.30
CA GLY A 168 11.95 -12.55 5.78
C GLY A 168 10.62 -11.90 5.40
N ASP A 169 10.61 -10.56 5.34
CA ASP A 169 9.38 -9.79 5.13
C ASP A 169 9.13 -9.55 3.63
N ILE A 170 8.27 -10.40 3.05
CA ILE A 170 7.73 -10.25 1.69
C ILE A 170 6.21 -10.18 1.78
N TRP A 171 5.64 -9.04 1.38
CA TRP A 171 4.21 -8.76 1.52
C TRP A 171 3.62 -8.37 0.18
N ALA A 172 2.32 -8.64 0.01
CA ALA A 172 1.59 -8.23 -1.17
C ALA A 172 0.22 -7.63 -0.83
N THR A 173 -0.25 -6.77 -1.72
CA THR A 173 -1.63 -6.26 -1.75
C THR A 173 -2.11 -6.16 -3.20
N THR A 174 -3.39 -5.87 -3.38
CA THR A 174 -4.02 -5.64 -4.68
C THR A 174 -4.92 -4.42 -4.61
N SER A 175 -4.97 -3.71 -5.74
CA SER A 175 -5.93 -2.68 -6.07
C SER A 175 -6.82 -3.18 -7.21
N LEU A 176 -8.14 -3.14 -7.06
CA LEU A 176 -9.06 -3.42 -8.17
C LEU A 176 -9.58 -2.12 -8.78
N VAL A 177 -9.36 -1.96 -10.09
CA VAL A 177 -9.94 -0.86 -10.89
C VAL A 177 -10.63 -1.48 -12.09
N SER A 178 -11.94 -1.24 -12.26
CA SER A 178 -12.75 -1.88 -13.32
C SER A 178 -12.67 -3.42 -13.32
N GLY A 179 -12.52 -4.04 -12.14
CA GLY A 179 -12.36 -5.48 -11.98
C GLY A 179 -10.97 -6.02 -12.34
N LEU A 180 -10.04 -5.16 -12.76
CA LEU A 180 -8.68 -5.53 -13.12
C LEU A 180 -7.76 -5.44 -11.89
N PRO A 181 -6.99 -6.50 -11.58
CA PRO A 181 -6.10 -6.51 -10.42
C PRO A 181 -4.75 -5.86 -10.72
N PHE A 182 -4.36 -4.90 -9.89
CA PHE A 182 -3.02 -4.31 -9.85
C PHE A 182 -2.38 -4.69 -8.52
N ALA A 183 -1.35 -5.54 -8.53
CA ALA A 183 -0.71 -5.98 -7.30
C ALA A 183 0.48 -5.09 -6.94
N GLN A 184 0.71 -4.87 -5.65
CA GLN A 184 1.94 -4.28 -5.12
C GLN A 184 2.63 -5.32 -4.24
N VAL A 185 3.94 -5.50 -4.42
CA VAL A 185 4.75 -6.47 -3.68
C VAL A 185 5.96 -5.75 -3.10
N ILE A 186 6.09 -5.78 -1.78
CA ILE A 186 7.23 -5.20 -1.06
C ILE A 186 8.07 -6.33 -0.45
N ALA A 187 9.38 -6.25 -0.61
CA ALA A 187 10.33 -7.13 0.06
C ALA A 187 11.37 -6.27 0.79
N ALA A 188 11.49 -6.45 2.10
CA ALA A 188 12.41 -5.70 2.96
C ALA A 188 13.01 -6.64 4.01
N GLY A 189 14.33 -6.68 4.18
CA GLY A 189 14.93 -7.65 5.11
C GLY A 189 14.67 -9.10 4.71
N SER A 190 14.63 -9.39 3.41
CA SER A 190 14.28 -10.70 2.84
C SER A 190 15.47 -11.42 2.23
N GLN A 191 15.38 -12.75 2.18
CA GLN A 191 16.23 -13.59 1.33
C GLN A 191 15.77 -13.53 -0.13
N PRO A 192 16.61 -13.94 -1.10
CA PRO A 192 16.18 -14.02 -2.49
C PRO A 192 15.01 -14.99 -2.65
N HIS A 193 14.02 -14.62 -3.47
CA HIS A 193 12.81 -15.43 -3.69
C HIS A 193 12.30 -15.28 -5.11
N ASN A 194 11.93 -16.38 -5.74
CA ASN A 194 11.26 -16.33 -7.04
C ASN A 194 9.75 -16.27 -6.81
N LEU A 195 9.20 -15.06 -6.91
CA LEU A 195 7.79 -14.82 -6.75
C LEU A 195 7.02 -15.40 -7.93
N THR A 196 6.10 -16.32 -7.66
CA THR A 196 5.30 -17.00 -8.68
C THR A 196 3.90 -16.38 -8.83
N HIS A 197 3.27 -16.61 -9.99
CA HIS A 197 1.90 -16.16 -10.25
C HIS A 197 0.89 -16.73 -9.25
N THR A 198 1.03 -18.00 -8.87
CA THR A 198 0.12 -18.68 -7.93
C THR A 198 0.25 -18.18 -6.49
N GLU A 199 1.41 -17.64 -6.10
CA GLU A 199 1.57 -16.99 -4.78
C GLU A 199 0.80 -15.68 -4.67
N LEU A 200 0.73 -14.89 -5.75
CA LEU A 200 -0.02 -13.63 -5.78
C LEU A 200 -1.51 -13.82 -6.11
N PHE A 201 -1.81 -14.79 -6.98
CA PHE A 201 -3.15 -15.05 -7.49
C PHE A 201 -3.50 -16.54 -7.32
N PRO A 202 -3.76 -17.00 -6.08
CA PRO A 202 -3.96 -18.42 -5.77
C PRO A 202 -5.29 -18.99 -6.32
N CYS A 203 -6.27 -18.13 -6.62
CA CYS A 203 -7.49 -18.56 -7.29
C CYS A 203 -7.34 -18.41 -8.80
N PRO A 204 -7.62 -19.45 -9.61
CA PRO A 204 -7.54 -19.37 -11.06
C PRO A 204 -8.56 -18.36 -11.58
N ARG A 205 -8.08 -17.14 -11.87
CA ARG A 205 -8.76 -16.21 -12.78
C ARG A 205 -8.35 -16.61 -14.20
N SER A 206 -9.08 -16.13 -15.22
CA SER A 206 -8.60 -16.20 -16.61
C SER A 206 -7.11 -15.85 -16.66
N PRO A 207 -6.28 -16.52 -17.48
CA PRO A 207 -4.83 -16.34 -17.47
C PRO A 207 -4.50 -14.90 -17.87
N LEU A 208 -4.44 -14.02 -16.88
CA LEU A 208 -4.05 -12.64 -17.03
C LEU A 208 -2.53 -12.66 -17.15
N ARG A 209 -2.04 -12.11 -18.24
CA ARG A 209 -0.63 -11.75 -18.36
C ARG A 209 -0.42 -10.44 -17.63
N PHE A 210 0.72 -10.29 -16.97
CA PHE A 210 1.08 -9.06 -16.29
C PHE A 210 2.41 -8.54 -16.82
N LEU A 211 2.60 -7.24 -16.69
CA LEU A 211 3.94 -6.65 -16.62
C LEU A 211 4.22 -6.26 -15.18
N ALA A 212 5.43 -6.54 -14.72
CA ALA A 212 5.93 -6.14 -13.41
C ALA A 212 7.02 -5.07 -13.58
N PHE A 213 7.05 -4.09 -12.70
CA PHE A 213 8.09 -3.05 -12.65
C PHE A 213 8.39 -2.64 -11.21
N GLU A 214 9.63 -2.23 -10.95
CA GLU A 214 10.08 -1.76 -9.63
C GLU A 214 9.92 -0.24 -9.52
N SER A 215 9.40 0.25 -8.39
CA SER A 215 9.12 1.68 -8.17
C SER A 215 10.37 2.57 -8.17
N SER A 216 11.56 2.01 -7.95
CA SER A 216 12.83 2.74 -7.96
C SER A 216 13.31 3.07 -9.38
N ASP A 217 12.97 2.22 -10.36
CA ASP A 217 13.36 2.38 -11.77
C ASP A 217 12.32 1.73 -12.70
N PRO A 218 11.10 2.30 -12.78
CA PRO A 218 9.93 1.62 -13.34
C PRO A 218 10.07 1.26 -14.83
N PHE A 219 10.79 2.05 -15.62
CA PHE A 219 10.83 1.87 -17.07
C PHE A 219 11.94 0.96 -17.57
N HIS A 220 13.03 0.76 -16.80
CA HIS A 220 14.09 -0.20 -17.14
C HIS A 220 13.88 -1.59 -16.51
N THR A 221 13.03 -1.67 -15.49
CA THR A 221 12.72 -2.92 -14.76
C THR A 221 11.47 -3.64 -15.25
N ILE A 222 10.83 -3.18 -16.34
CA ILE A 222 9.64 -3.83 -16.92
C ILE A 222 9.97 -5.27 -17.31
N ARG A 223 9.24 -6.24 -16.76
CA ARG A 223 9.35 -7.67 -17.07
C ARG A 223 7.97 -8.27 -17.26
N SER A 224 7.85 -9.27 -18.14
CA SER A 224 6.67 -10.13 -18.16
C SER A 224 6.53 -10.87 -16.84
N PHE A 225 5.30 -11.04 -16.37
CA PHE A 225 4.97 -11.90 -15.24
C PHE A 225 3.83 -12.85 -15.61
N SER A 226 4.11 -14.14 -15.48
CA SER A 226 3.20 -15.24 -15.80
C SER A 226 3.56 -16.49 -14.99
N GLU A 227 2.80 -17.57 -15.13
CA GLU A 227 3.16 -18.86 -14.49
C GLU A 227 4.54 -19.37 -14.91
N SER A 228 4.95 -19.11 -16.15
CA SER A 228 6.27 -19.50 -16.68
C SER A 228 7.36 -18.43 -16.49
N GLU A 229 6.99 -17.22 -16.08
CA GLU A 229 7.89 -16.07 -15.95
C GLU A 229 7.76 -15.46 -14.54
N PRO A 230 8.34 -16.09 -13.50
CA PRO A 230 8.34 -15.53 -12.15
C PRO A 230 9.24 -14.29 -12.07
N ILE A 231 8.99 -13.42 -11.09
CA ILE A 231 9.89 -12.30 -10.76
C ILE A 231 10.89 -12.75 -9.71
N HIS A 232 12.18 -12.52 -9.98
CA HIS A 232 13.24 -12.73 -9.00
C HIS A 232 13.33 -11.53 -8.05
N LEU A 233 12.96 -11.74 -6.79
CA LEU A 233 13.19 -10.79 -5.72
C LEU A 233 14.61 -10.99 -5.17
N PRO A 234 15.45 -9.95 -5.12
CA PRO A 234 16.80 -10.06 -4.57
C PRO A 234 16.78 -10.21 -3.04
N ALA A 235 17.94 -10.52 -2.46
CA ALA A 235 18.13 -10.31 -1.03
C ALA A 235 18.01 -8.81 -0.70
N THR A 236 17.32 -8.46 0.37
CA THR A 236 17.11 -7.07 0.78
C THR A 236 17.40 -6.86 2.25
N ASN A 237 17.68 -5.62 2.64
CA ASN A 237 17.59 -5.12 4.00
C ASN A 237 16.60 -3.94 4.05
N GLN A 238 16.52 -3.25 5.19
CA GLN A 238 15.61 -2.13 5.37
C GLN A 238 15.91 -0.93 4.45
N SER A 239 17.19 -0.68 4.11
CA SER A 239 17.59 0.38 3.18
C SER A 239 17.45 0.00 1.71
N THR A 240 17.57 -1.29 1.38
CA THR A 240 17.58 -1.79 -0.01
C THR A 240 16.28 -2.51 -0.36
N PHE A 241 15.18 -2.19 0.33
CA PHE A 241 13.89 -2.79 0.06
C PHE A 241 13.49 -2.57 -1.40
N VAL A 242 12.73 -3.50 -1.97
CA VAL A 242 12.17 -3.37 -3.31
C VAL A 242 10.65 -3.29 -3.24
N LEU A 243 10.05 -2.48 -4.10
CA LEU A 243 8.61 -2.36 -4.26
C LEU A 243 8.25 -2.56 -5.73
N TRP A 244 7.62 -3.69 -6.03
CA TRP A 244 7.18 -4.06 -7.36
C TRP A 244 5.69 -3.78 -7.53
N THR A 245 5.30 -3.28 -8.70
CA THR A 245 3.91 -3.19 -9.14
C THR A 245 3.69 -4.16 -10.30
N LEU A 246 2.60 -4.93 -10.25
CA LEU A 246 2.17 -5.82 -11.31
C LEU A 246 0.88 -5.28 -11.93
N ALA A 247 0.92 -4.99 -13.22
CA ALA A 247 -0.19 -4.43 -13.99
C ALA A 247 -0.66 -5.42 -15.06
N PRO A 248 -1.98 -5.63 -15.22
CA PRO A 248 -2.51 -6.59 -16.18
C PRO A 248 -2.35 -6.07 -17.61
N VAL A 249 -1.93 -6.97 -18.50
CA VAL A 249 -1.92 -6.75 -19.94
C VAL A 249 -3.34 -6.91 -20.47
N MET A 250 -3.87 -5.87 -21.08
CA MET A 250 -5.23 -5.83 -21.62
C MET A 250 -5.35 -6.64 -22.91
N PHE A 251 -6.58 -6.92 -23.37
CA PHE A 251 -6.82 -7.75 -24.57
C PHE A 251 -6.21 -7.17 -25.85
N ASN A 252 -6.01 -5.86 -25.92
CA ASN A 252 -5.39 -5.16 -27.05
C ASN A 252 -3.85 -5.04 -26.92
N GLY A 253 -3.25 -5.65 -25.89
CA GLY A 253 -1.81 -5.64 -25.63
C GLY A 253 -1.30 -4.46 -24.81
N TRP A 254 -2.12 -3.44 -24.53
CA TRP A 254 -1.71 -2.32 -23.69
C TRP A 254 -1.65 -2.69 -22.21
N THR A 255 -0.80 -2.01 -21.45
CA THR A 255 -0.71 -2.17 -19.98
C THR A 255 -0.68 -0.80 -19.31
N PHE A 256 -1.62 -0.50 -18.42
CA PHE A 256 -1.63 0.76 -17.67
C PHE A 256 -0.72 0.65 -16.44
N LEU A 257 0.25 1.55 -16.29
CA LEU A 257 1.20 1.54 -15.17
C LEU A 257 0.84 2.55 -14.07
N GLY A 258 -0.06 3.49 -14.33
CA GLY A 258 -0.47 4.51 -13.37
C GLY A 258 0.60 5.59 -13.13
N GLU A 259 0.66 6.09 -11.90
CA GLU A 259 1.63 7.08 -11.43
C GLU A 259 2.98 6.40 -11.05
N ALA A 260 3.56 5.63 -12.00
CA ALA A 260 4.63 4.67 -11.78
C ALA A 260 5.93 5.24 -11.17
N THR A 261 6.20 6.53 -11.39
CA THR A 261 7.42 7.24 -10.97
C THR A 261 7.25 7.96 -9.63
N SER A 262 6.02 8.30 -9.25
CA SER A 262 5.76 9.33 -8.24
C SER A 262 4.97 8.83 -7.04
N LYS A 263 4.27 7.68 -7.12
CA LYS A 263 3.44 7.15 -6.02
C LYS A 263 3.86 5.75 -5.59
N TRP A 264 3.68 5.46 -4.29
CA TRP A 264 3.89 4.11 -3.74
C TRP A 264 2.88 3.09 -4.26
N VAL A 265 1.63 3.54 -4.46
CA VAL A 265 0.57 2.74 -5.07
C VAL A 265 0.28 3.34 -6.44
N ALA A 266 1.04 2.89 -7.44
CA ALA A 266 1.01 3.47 -8.78
C ALA A 266 -0.41 3.48 -9.39
N VAL A 267 -1.21 2.45 -9.09
CA VAL A 267 -2.63 2.35 -9.50
C VAL A 267 -3.52 2.20 -8.27
N SER A 268 -3.87 3.32 -7.63
CA SER A 268 -4.79 3.34 -6.49
C SER A 268 -6.26 3.48 -6.95
N PRO A 269 -7.21 2.71 -6.38
CA PRO A 269 -8.64 2.86 -6.68
C PRO A 269 -9.23 4.19 -6.14
N VAL A 270 -8.46 4.93 -5.32
CA VAL A 270 -8.82 6.30 -4.90
C VAL A 270 -8.56 7.32 -6.01
N ARG A 271 -7.58 7.04 -6.89
CA ARG A 271 -7.18 7.87 -8.02
C ARG A 271 -7.91 7.49 -9.30
N PHE A 272 -8.02 6.19 -9.56
CA PHE A 272 -8.51 5.65 -10.83
C PHE A 272 -9.82 4.90 -10.60
N SER A 273 -10.89 5.36 -11.24
CA SER A 273 -12.23 4.77 -11.08
C SER A 273 -12.64 3.88 -12.25
N GLN A 274 -12.14 4.17 -13.46
CA GLN A 274 -12.52 3.44 -14.67
C GLN A 274 -11.34 3.29 -15.62
N ILE A 275 -11.19 2.09 -16.18
CA ILE A 275 -10.29 1.77 -17.29
C ILE A 275 -11.16 1.17 -18.40
N SER A 276 -11.13 1.79 -19.57
CA SER A 276 -11.86 1.35 -20.75
C SER A 276 -10.88 1.07 -21.88
N VAL A 277 -10.98 -0.13 -22.44
CA VAL A 277 -10.04 -0.66 -23.44
C VAL A 277 -10.75 -0.71 -24.79
N SER A 278 -10.19 -0.05 -25.80
CA SER A 278 -10.66 -0.13 -27.19
C SER A 278 -9.78 -1.09 -28.00
N SER A 279 -10.07 -1.28 -29.28
CA SER A 279 -9.19 -2.05 -30.17
C SER A 279 -7.81 -1.42 -30.38
N THR A 280 -7.67 -0.10 -30.16
CA THR A 280 -6.45 0.65 -30.48
C THR A 280 -5.76 1.27 -29.26
N GLY A 281 -6.42 1.35 -28.11
CA GLY A 281 -5.90 2.13 -26.99
C GLY A 281 -6.61 1.91 -25.66
N LEU A 282 -6.27 2.79 -24.71
CA LEU A 282 -6.81 2.81 -23.36
C LEU A 282 -7.40 4.18 -23.06
N SER A 283 -8.43 4.21 -22.23
CA SER A 283 -8.86 5.44 -21.57
C SER A 283 -9.10 5.21 -20.09
N ILE A 284 -8.62 6.15 -19.27
CA ILE A 284 -8.59 6.03 -17.82
C ILE A 284 -9.25 7.26 -17.22
N VAL A 285 -10.21 7.06 -16.32
CA VAL A 285 -10.80 8.14 -15.53
C VAL A 285 -9.95 8.37 -14.29
N VAL A 286 -9.45 9.60 -14.15
CA VAL A 286 -8.48 10.04 -13.16
C VAL A 286 -9.11 11.11 -12.29
N SER A 287 -9.13 10.91 -10.97
CA SER A 287 -9.67 11.86 -9.99
C SER A 287 -8.55 12.55 -9.22
N GLY A 288 -8.54 13.87 -9.14
CA GLY A 288 -7.49 14.64 -8.46
C GLY A 288 -7.98 15.91 -7.78
N ALA A 289 -7.04 16.66 -7.23
CA ALA A 289 -7.32 18.01 -6.76
C ALA A 289 -7.30 18.98 -7.96
N PRO A 290 -8.15 20.02 -8.01
CA PRO A 290 -8.08 21.03 -9.07
C PRO A 290 -6.65 21.59 -9.23
N GLY A 291 -6.16 21.65 -10.48
CA GLY A 291 -4.82 22.11 -10.83
C GLY A 291 -3.70 21.09 -10.54
N GLU A 292 -4.01 19.90 -10.02
CA GLU A 292 -3.01 18.85 -9.80
C GLU A 292 -2.48 18.33 -11.13
N ALA A 293 -1.16 18.33 -11.31
CA ALA A 293 -0.48 17.68 -12.42
C ALA A 293 -0.22 16.20 -12.08
N VAL A 294 -0.85 15.29 -12.84
CA VAL A 294 -0.76 13.84 -12.65
C VAL A 294 -0.02 13.22 -13.82
N GLU A 295 1.20 12.71 -13.58
CA GLU A 295 1.96 11.93 -14.57
C GLU A 295 1.42 10.50 -14.66
N LEU A 296 1.10 10.07 -15.87
CA LEU A 296 0.51 8.77 -16.15
C LEU A 296 1.39 8.02 -17.14
N ALA A 297 1.60 6.74 -16.87
CA ALA A 297 2.35 5.84 -17.73
C ALA A 297 1.52 4.65 -18.20
N ALA A 298 1.77 4.21 -19.43
CA ALA A 298 1.29 2.95 -19.99
C ALA A 298 2.34 2.35 -20.92
N VAL A 299 2.30 1.04 -21.14
CA VAL A 299 3.13 0.33 -22.13
C VAL A 299 2.25 -0.05 -23.30
N ASN A 300 2.70 0.29 -24.52
CA ASN A 300 2.00 -0.07 -25.75
C ASN A 300 2.21 -1.56 -26.09
N PRO A 301 1.48 -2.13 -27.07
CA PRO A 301 1.62 -3.54 -27.44
C PRO A 301 3.00 -3.93 -27.99
N SER A 302 3.80 -2.94 -28.43
CA SER A 302 5.18 -3.13 -28.89
C SER A 302 6.19 -3.18 -27.73
N GLY A 303 5.75 -2.94 -26.48
CA GLY A 303 6.60 -2.92 -25.30
C GLY A 303 7.23 -1.56 -24.98
N GLU A 304 6.84 -0.48 -25.67
CA GLU A 304 7.39 0.85 -25.43
C GLU A 304 6.54 1.61 -24.39
N PRO A 305 7.17 2.20 -23.34
CA PRO A 305 6.47 3.04 -22.38
C PRO A 305 6.08 4.38 -23.02
N SER A 306 4.87 4.82 -22.74
CA SER A 306 4.32 6.14 -23.07
C SER A 306 3.97 6.85 -21.77
N ILE A 307 4.44 8.08 -21.61
CA ILE A 307 4.29 8.87 -20.38
C ILE A 307 3.78 10.26 -20.77
N PHE A 308 2.74 10.74 -20.10
CA PHE A 308 2.29 12.12 -20.23
C PHE A 308 1.62 12.61 -18.95
N THR A 309 1.46 13.93 -18.83
CA THR A 309 0.85 14.55 -17.66
C THR A 309 -0.53 15.09 -17.98
N CYS A 310 -1.50 14.82 -17.11
CA CYS A 310 -2.80 15.48 -17.12
C CYS A 310 -2.91 16.48 -15.99
N GLU A 311 -3.38 17.69 -16.30
CA GLU A 311 -3.80 18.67 -15.31
C GLU A 311 -5.27 18.42 -14.96
N ILE A 312 -5.55 18.25 -13.67
CA ILE A 312 -6.90 17.95 -13.19
C ILE A 312 -7.74 19.24 -13.21
N PRO A 313 -8.92 19.23 -13.86
CA PRO A 313 -9.76 20.42 -13.97
C PRO A 313 -10.48 20.71 -12.64
N GLU A 314 -11.16 21.86 -12.56
CA GLU A 314 -12.02 22.24 -11.42
C GLU A 314 -13.06 21.19 -11.04
N ALA A 315 -13.55 20.40 -12.01
CA ALA A 315 -14.46 19.29 -11.77
C ALA A 315 -13.83 18.13 -10.96
N GLY A 316 -12.51 18.15 -10.77
CA GLY A 316 -11.76 17.15 -9.99
C GLY A 316 -11.57 15.80 -10.69
N THR A 317 -12.04 15.66 -11.93
CA THR A 317 -11.94 14.41 -12.70
C THR A 317 -11.63 14.70 -14.17
N ILE A 318 -10.77 13.88 -14.78
CA ILE A 318 -10.40 13.94 -16.21
C ILE A 318 -10.27 12.53 -16.78
N LYS A 319 -10.37 12.40 -18.11
CA LYS A 319 -10.13 11.14 -18.83
C LYS A 319 -8.82 11.24 -19.61
N ALA A 320 -7.84 10.43 -19.23
CA ALA A 320 -6.59 10.25 -19.94
C ALA A 320 -6.75 9.22 -21.06
N VAL A 321 -6.19 9.47 -22.24
CA VAL A 321 -6.33 8.62 -23.43
C VAL A 321 -4.96 8.26 -24.02
N PHE A 322 -4.72 6.97 -24.21
CA PHE A 322 -3.57 6.40 -24.91
C PHE A 322 -4.04 5.76 -26.23
N PRO A 323 -3.28 5.87 -27.35
CA PRO A 323 -1.95 6.48 -27.48
C PRO A 323 -1.93 8.00 -27.65
N ASP A 324 -3.09 8.65 -27.77
CA ASP A 324 -3.20 10.07 -28.17
C ASP A 324 -2.52 11.05 -27.19
N ALA A 325 -2.11 10.59 -26.02
CA ALA A 325 -1.51 11.40 -24.94
C ALA A 325 -2.38 12.62 -24.60
N ALA A 326 -3.70 12.40 -24.60
CA ALA A 326 -4.70 13.45 -24.46
C ALA A 326 -5.44 13.33 -23.12
N CYS A 327 -5.75 14.48 -22.54
CA CYS A 327 -6.59 14.59 -21.35
C CYS A 327 -7.88 15.32 -21.73
N VAL A 328 -9.02 14.65 -21.61
CA VAL A 328 -10.33 15.18 -21.99
C VAL A 328 -11.26 15.22 -20.79
N SER A 329 -12.14 16.20 -20.73
CA SER A 329 -13.17 16.27 -19.69
C SER A 329 -14.07 15.03 -19.73
N VAL A 330 -14.52 14.59 -18.55
CA VAL A 330 -15.44 13.46 -18.38
C VAL A 330 -16.89 13.92 -18.45
#